data_AF-A0A7C3RCX0-F1
#
_entry.id   AF-A0A7C3RCX0-F1
#
_cell.length_a   1.000
_cell.length_b   1.000
_cell.length_c   1.000
_cell.angle_alpha   90.00
_cell.angle_beta   90.00
_cell.angle_gamma   90.00
#
_symmetry.space_group_name_H-M   'P 1'
#
loop_
_entity.id
_entity.type
_entity.pdbx_description
1 polymer ?
#
loop_
_entity_poly.entity_id
_entity_poly.type
_entity_poly.pdbx_seq_one_letter_code
_entity_poly.pdbx_strand_id
1 'polypeptide(L)'
;MKPGKGFVLDARGSTDPDGDSLSYLWFNCPEAGSFKSPIEIDSGKNASDVYIKAPDVERKETAHFNLKVIDEGKPPLTRYKHVTMTILPNELCCNCSGKSLKGQAYAQSCTTIR
;
A
#
# COMPACT_ATOMS: atom_id res chain seq x y z
N MET A 1 1.69 -12.02 2.04
CA MET A 1 2.69 -12.04 0.94
C MET A 1 4.05 -12.45 1.47
N LYS A 2 4.97 -12.91 0.61
CA LYS A 2 6.35 -13.25 1.02
C LYS A 2 7.23 -12.00 1.05
N PRO A 3 8.26 -11.94 1.90
CA PRO A 3 9.23 -10.87 1.94
C PRO A 3 10.02 -10.68 0.65
N GLY A 4 10.58 -9.49 0.46
CA GLY A 4 11.39 -9.12 -0.70
C GLY A 4 10.60 -8.96 -2.00
N LYS A 5 9.34 -9.41 -2.04
CA LYS A 5 8.41 -9.13 -3.13
C LYS A 5 7.79 -7.76 -2.93
N GLY A 6 7.70 -6.99 -4.00
CA GLY A 6 6.90 -5.79 -3.98
C GLY A 6 5.46 -6.00 -4.43
N PHE A 7 4.66 -5.00 -4.11
CA PHE A 7 3.26 -4.88 -4.48
C PHE A 7 2.97 -3.45 -4.86
N VAL A 8 1.86 -3.27 -5.57
CA VAL A 8 1.37 -1.96 -5.97
C VAL A 8 0.12 -1.66 -5.16
N LEU A 9 0.11 -0.48 -4.55
CA LEU A 9 -1.11 0.18 -4.09
C LEU A 9 -1.59 1.08 -5.22
N ASP A 10 -2.84 0.93 -5.62
CA ASP A 10 -3.39 1.60 -6.81
C ASP A 10 -4.69 2.36 -6.48
N ALA A 11 -4.65 3.67 -6.69
CA ALA A 11 -5.77 4.59 -6.53
C ALA A 11 -6.19 5.28 -7.84
N ARG A 12 -5.75 4.78 -9.00
CA ARG A 12 -6.08 5.34 -10.33
C ARG A 12 -7.57 5.32 -10.64
N GLY A 13 -8.34 4.43 -10.00
CA GLY A 13 -9.79 4.42 -10.09
C GLY A 13 -10.50 5.41 -9.16
N SER A 14 -9.78 6.36 -8.55
CA SER A 14 -10.40 7.44 -7.78
C SER A 14 -10.94 8.51 -8.71
N THR A 15 -12.09 9.08 -8.37
CA THR A 15 -12.79 10.03 -9.22
C THR A 15 -13.45 11.13 -8.39
N ASP A 16 -13.52 12.32 -8.98
CA ASP A 16 -14.34 13.42 -8.52
C ASP A 16 -15.56 13.60 -9.45
N PRO A 17 -16.81 13.56 -8.94
CA PRO A 17 -18.03 13.73 -9.73
C PRO A 17 -18.20 15.11 -10.36
N ASP A 18 -17.59 16.14 -9.77
CA ASP A 18 -17.62 17.51 -10.28
C ASP A 18 -16.51 17.74 -11.33
N GLY A 19 -15.60 16.77 -11.47
CA GLY A 19 -14.54 16.73 -12.48
C GLY A 19 -13.25 17.39 -12.02
N ASP A 20 -13.11 17.68 -10.72
CA ASP A 20 -11.91 18.29 -10.16
C ASP A 20 -10.70 17.34 -10.22
N SER A 21 -9.51 17.94 -10.38
CA SER A 21 -8.25 17.17 -10.36
C SER A 21 -7.96 16.63 -8.96
N LEU A 22 -7.31 15.47 -8.90
CA LEU A 22 -7.03 14.78 -7.64
C LEU A 22 -5.53 14.80 -7.30
N SER A 23 -5.23 15.16 -6.06
CA SER A 23 -3.90 15.02 -5.45
C SER A 23 -3.86 13.83 -4.50
N TYR A 24 -2.78 13.06 -4.54
CA TYR A 24 -2.60 11.84 -3.74
C TYR A 24 -1.47 12.00 -2.74
N LEU A 25 -1.58 11.30 -1.61
CA LEU A 25 -0.48 11.13 -0.66
C LEU A 25 -0.60 9.78 0.04
N TRP A 26 0.40 8.93 -0.17
CA TRP A 26 0.57 7.63 0.47
C TRP A 26 1.53 7.71 1.65
N PHE A 27 1.15 7.10 2.76
CA PHE A 27 2.02 7.00 3.93
C PHE A 27 1.79 5.70 4.70
N ASN A 28 2.86 5.19 5.31
CA ASN A 28 2.84 4.04 6.19
C ASN A 28 2.46 4.47 7.60
N CYS A 29 1.64 3.66 8.28
CA CYS A 29 1.24 3.83 9.67
C CYS A 29 1.72 2.63 10.50
N PRO A 30 3.01 2.56 10.90
CA PRO A 30 3.55 1.46 11.69
C PRO A 30 2.83 1.26 13.02
N GLU A 31 2.29 2.34 13.58
CA GLU A 31 1.52 2.32 14.82
C GLU A 31 0.25 1.46 14.73
N ALA A 32 -0.39 1.43 13.56
CA ALA A 32 -1.65 0.70 13.32
C ALA A 32 -1.44 -0.80 13.02
N GLY A 33 -0.24 -1.19 12.57
CA GLY A 33 0.10 -2.57 12.26
C GLY A 33 0.85 -3.29 13.37
N SER A 34 1.04 -4.60 13.23
CA SER A 34 1.95 -5.35 14.10
C SER A 34 3.42 -5.18 13.68
N PHE A 35 3.70 -4.90 12.41
CA PHE A 35 5.02 -4.51 11.93
C PHE A 35 5.30 -3.04 12.29
N LYS A 36 6.18 -2.81 13.28
CA LYS A 36 6.42 -1.48 13.86
C LYS A 36 7.49 -0.65 13.17
N SER A 37 8.27 -1.25 12.27
CA SER A 37 9.29 -0.51 11.53
C SER A 37 8.65 0.21 10.33
N PRO A 38 9.07 1.45 10.03
CA PRO A 38 8.63 2.15 8.82
C PRO A 38 8.93 1.37 7.55
N ILE A 39 7.97 1.31 6.64
CA ILE A 39 8.16 0.80 5.29
C ILE A 39 8.27 1.97 4.33
N GLU A 40 9.41 2.06 3.63
CA GLU A 40 9.67 3.12 2.66
C GLU A 40 8.84 2.94 1.37
N ILE A 41 8.50 4.08 0.76
CA ILE A 41 7.72 4.16 -0.48
C ILE A 41 8.61 4.91 -1.50
N ASP A 42 9.39 4.15 -2.26
CA ASP A 42 10.47 4.68 -3.11
C ASP A 42 9.96 5.32 -4.41
N SER A 43 8.75 4.95 -4.83
CA SER A 43 8.15 5.34 -6.12
C SER A 43 7.55 6.76 -6.15
N GLY A 44 7.69 7.51 -5.07
CA GLY A 44 7.09 8.84 -4.93
C GLY A 44 5.68 8.77 -4.34
N LYS A 45 5.54 9.25 -3.10
CA LYS A 45 4.31 9.14 -2.30
C LYS A 45 3.09 9.85 -2.86
N ASN A 46 3.26 10.72 -3.86
CA ASN A 46 2.17 11.53 -4.43
C ASN A 46 1.60 10.98 -5.74
N ALA A 47 2.08 9.81 -6.19
CA ALA A 47 1.54 9.15 -7.36
C ALA A 47 0.20 8.47 -7.07
N SER A 48 -0.63 8.31 -8.10
CA SER A 48 -1.91 7.59 -8.02
C SER A 48 -1.70 6.09 -7.80
N ASP A 49 -0.54 5.55 -8.14
CA ASP A 49 -0.09 4.23 -7.75
C ASP A 49 1.33 4.27 -7.15
N VAL A 50 1.59 3.41 -6.17
CA VAL A 50 2.91 3.30 -5.54
C VAL A 50 3.35 1.85 -5.44
N TYR A 51 4.61 1.61 -5.78
CA TYR A 51 5.28 0.33 -5.54
C TYR A 51 5.96 0.34 -4.18
N ILE A 52 5.74 -0.73 -3.42
CA ILE A 52 6.27 -0.92 -2.07
C ILE A 52 6.90 -2.31 -2.00
N LYS A 53 8.09 -2.40 -1.41
CA LYS A 53 8.76 -3.67 -1.14
C LYS A 53 8.33 -4.21 0.22
N ALA A 54 7.84 -5.45 0.28
CA ALA A 54 7.52 -6.08 1.55
C ALA A 54 8.82 -6.37 2.34
N PRO A 55 8.90 -5.99 3.63
CA PRO A 55 10.05 -6.27 4.46
C PRO A 55 10.16 -7.76 4.80
N ASP A 56 11.36 -8.19 5.16
CA ASP A 56 11.62 -9.49 5.77
C ASP A 56 11.07 -9.53 7.20
N VAL A 57 10.28 -10.57 7.48
CA VAL A 57 9.66 -10.81 8.78
C VAL A 57 9.87 -12.26 9.19
N GLU A 58 10.08 -12.49 10.49
CA GLU A 58 10.29 -13.84 11.05
C GLU A 58 8.99 -14.55 11.40
N ARG A 59 7.90 -13.79 11.55
CA ARG A 59 6.55 -14.28 11.83
C ARG A 59 5.53 -13.52 10.99
N LYS A 60 4.27 -13.97 11.03
CA LYS A 60 3.17 -13.25 10.37
C LYS A 60 3.00 -11.86 10.99
N GLU A 61 2.99 -10.83 10.15
CA GLU A 61 2.90 -9.43 10.55
C GLU A 61 1.89 -8.67 9.67
N THR A 62 1.38 -7.54 10.15
CA THR A 62 0.57 -6.60 9.38
C THR A 62 1.25 -5.25 9.25
N ALA A 63 1.24 -4.70 8.05
CA ALA A 63 1.63 -3.32 7.78
C ALA A 63 0.43 -2.54 7.25
N HIS A 64 0.33 -1.28 7.64
CA HIS A 64 -0.83 -0.45 7.37
C HIS A 64 -0.40 0.76 6.56
N PHE A 65 -1.19 1.11 5.56
CA PHE A 65 -0.97 2.26 4.70
C PHE A 65 -2.25 3.08 4.62
N ASN A 66 -2.09 4.39 4.58
CA ASN A 66 -3.18 5.31 4.33
C ASN A 66 -2.90 6.07 3.04
N LEU A 67 -3.97 6.21 2.27
CA LEU A 67 -4.06 7.13 1.15
C LEU A 67 -4.87 8.34 1.59
N LYS A 68 -4.33 9.52 1.39
CA LYS A 68 -5.07 10.78 1.38
C LYS A 68 -5.29 11.21 -0.05
N VAL A 69 -6.52 11.52 -0.42
CA VAL A 69 -6.87 12.13 -1.71
C VAL A 69 -7.56 13.46 -1.45
N ILE A 70 -7.17 14.49 -2.19
CA ILE A 70 -7.74 15.85 -2.10
C ILE A 70 -8.17 16.27 -3.51
N ASP A 71 -9.37 16.82 -3.66
CA ASP A 71 -9.78 17.51 -4.88
C ASP A 71 -9.27 18.96 -4.94
N GLU A 72 -9.45 19.62 -6.09
CA GLU A 72 -9.16 21.05 -6.27
C GLU A 72 -10.41 21.94 -6.20
N GLY A 73 -11.49 21.42 -5.60
CA GLY A 73 -12.74 22.13 -5.41
C GLY A 73 -12.62 23.32 -4.46
N LYS A 74 -13.70 24.10 -4.34
CA LYS A 74 -13.77 25.28 -3.46
C LYS A 74 -15.02 25.19 -2.57
N PRO A 75 -14.92 24.77 -1.30
CA PRO A 75 -13.68 24.39 -0.59
C PRO A 75 -13.13 23.04 -1.07
N PRO A 76 -11.82 22.76 -0.91
CA PRO A 76 -11.25 21.47 -1.27
C PRO A 76 -11.74 20.39 -0.31
N LEU A 77 -12.13 19.23 -0.82
CA LEU A 77 -12.58 18.10 -0.02
C LEU A 77 -11.51 17.02 0.00
N THR A 78 -11.43 16.34 1.14
CA THR A 78 -10.41 15.31 1.40
C THR A 78 -11.10 13.99 1.71
N ARG A 79 -10.54 12.89 1.21
CA ARG A 79 -10.90 11.52 1.58
C ARG A 79 -9.67 10.73 1.98
N TYR A 80 -9.88 9.80 2.91
CA TYR A 80 -8.85 8.88 3.36
C TYR A 80 -9.28 7.45 3.07
N LYS A 81 -8.32 6.62 2.66
CA LYS A 81 -8.52 5.17 2.50
C LYS A 81 -7.42 4.41 3.20
N HIS A 82 -7.82 3.45 4.02
CA HIS A 82 -6.92 2.57 4.73
C HIS A 82 -6.70 1.26 3.98
N VAL A 83 -5.45 0.81 3.91
CA VAL A 83 -5.06 -0.46 3.31
C VAL A 83 -4.24 -1.26 4.33
N THR A 84 -4.68 -2.48 4.60
CA THR A 84 -3.98 -3.41 5.48
C THR A 84 -3.29 -4.49 4.66
N MET A 85 -2.01 -4.67 4.90
CA MET A 85 -1.17 -5.67 4.25
C MET A 85 -0.77 -6.74 5.26
N THR A 86 -1.01 -8.01 4.93
CA THR A 86 -0.49 -9.14 5.71
C THR A 86 0.80 -9.69 5.08
N ILE A 87 1.90 -9.63 5.83
CA ILE A 87 3.21 -10.16 5.49
C ILE A 87 3.37 -11.50 6.21
N LEU A 88 3.74 -12.53 5.45
CA LEU A 88 4.06 -13.85 5.99
C LEU A 88 5.58 -13.99 6.01
N PRO A 89 6.16 -14.76 6.94
CA PRO A 89 7.59 -14.99 6.93
C PRO A 89 8.00 -15.73 5.66
N ASN A 90 9.23 -15.49 5.21
CA ASN A 90 9.83 -16.42 4.26
C ASN A 90 10.05 -17.72 5.03
N GLU A 91 9.45 -18.80 4.57
CA GLU A 91 9.79 -20.15 5.03
C GLU A 91 11.25 -20.41 4.66
N LEU A 92 12.17 -20.01 5.54
CA LEU A 92 13.49 -20.62 5.63
C LEU A 92 13.28 -21.96 6.33
N CYS A 93 12.67 -22.92 5.61
CA CYS A 93 12.83 -24.30 6.01
C CYS A 93 14.30 -24.67 5.79
N CYS A 94 14.98 -25.10 6.85
CA CYS A 94 16.14 -25.96 6.75
C CYS A 94 15.79 -27.11 5.79
N ASN A 95 16.48 -27.18 4.64
CA ASN A 95 16.33 -28.17 3.58
C ASN A 95 14.93 -28.30 2.96
N CYS A 96 14.65 -27.58 1.87
CA CYS A 96 13.94 -28.16 0.74
C CYS A 96 14.21 -27.37 -0.55
N SER A 97 14.67 -28.10 -1.57
CA SER A 97 14.96 -27.64 -2.92
C SER A 97 13.73 -27.03 -3.61
N GLY A 98 13.90 -25.80 -4.09
CA GLY A 98 13.28 -25.30 -5.33
C GLY A 98 11.75 -25.22 -5.39
N LYS A 99 11.21 -24.03 -5.13
CA LYS A 99 10.29 -23.32 -6.06
C LYS A 99 9.87 -21.96 -5.47
N SER A 100 10.41 -20.89 -6.06
CA SER A 100 9.91 -19.53 -5.85
C SER A 100 8.55 -19.41 -6.53
N LEU A 101 7.47 -19.55 -5.76
CA LEU A 101 6.11 -19.28 -6.25
C LEU A 101 5.98 -17.77 -6.48
N LYS A 102 5.94 -17.35 -7.75
CA LYS A 102 5.60 -15.97 -8.15
C LYS A 102 4.20 -15.65 -7.62
N GLY A 103 4.09 -14.54 -6.92
CA GLY A 103 2.81 -14.06 -6.40
C GLY A 103 2.94 -12.56 -6.22
N GLN A 104 2.42 -11.80 -7.18
CA GLN A 104 2.19 -10.37 -7.05
C GLN A 104 0.91 -10.20 -6.23
N ALA A 105 0.97 -9.42 -5.15
CA ALA A 105 -0.22 -8.94 -4.48
C ALA A 105 -0.58 -7.59 -5.09
N TYR A 106 -1.85 -7.39 -5.44
CA TYR A 106 -2.39 -6.11 -5.88
C TYR A 106 -3.42 -5.69 -4.84
N ALA A 107 -3.30 -4.49 -4.27
CA ALA A 107 -4.33 -3.91 -3.42
C ALA A 107 -4.90 -2.69 -4.14
N GLN A 108 -6.17 -2.79 -4.54
CA GLN A 108 -6.90 -1.69 -5.17
C GLN A 108 -7.59 -0.85 -4.10
N SER A 109 -7.42 0.46 -4.17
CA SER A 109 -8.05 1.42 -3.29
C SER A 109 -8.74 2.51 -4.12
N CYS A 110 -9.83 2.17 -4.80
CA CYS A 110 -10.66 3.18 -5.47
C CYS A 110 -11.49 3.94 -4.43
N THR A 111 -11.50 5.27 -4.51
CA THR A 111 -12.30 6.15 -3.64
C THR A 111 -12.96 7.24 -4.47
N THR A 112 -14.23 7.51 -4.24
CA THR A 112 -14.94 8.66 -4.84
C THR A 112 -14.88 9.84 -3.88
N ILE A 113 -14.41 10.98 -4.37
CA ILE A 113 -14.48 12.26 -3.64
C ILE A 113 -15.82 12.93 -3.98
N ARG A 114 -16.33 13.75 -3.08
CA ARG A 114 -17.63 14.43 -3.14
C ARG A 114 -17.53 15.64 -2.24
#